data_AF-A0A6N7XN94-F1
#
_entry.id   AF-A0A6N7XN94-F1
#
_cell.length_a   1.000
_cell.length_b   1.000
_cell.length_c   1.000
_cell.angle_alpha   90.00
_cell.angle_beta   90.00
_cell.angle_gamma   90.00
#
_symmetry.space_group_name_H-M   'P 1'
#
loop_
_entity.id
_entity.type
_entity.pdbx_description
1 polymer ?
#
loop_
_entity_poly.entity_id
_entity_poly.type
_entity_poly.pdbx_seq_one_letter_code
_entity_poly.pdbx_strand_id
1 'polypeptide(L)'
;MKMRKKNLLGCILLMMVLLLTNISPAFAQAKDDYTIDMKQVEADWEKAAKVPVVSDKTVEGSKGITPMATGTYPTRKGVILVTPDKLKGIIPTGHAAIIYNNTTVVESLSGGVTTGANNWNKVRSKTYGVTVSGTTTTQDSNAANWCYNQRGKSYNWNYLNVSTRSSFYLIGKSYFSY
;
A
#
# COMPACT_ATOMS: atom_id res chain seq x y z
N MET A 1 51.04 -40.99 34.37
CA MET A 1 50.48 -40.44 33.11
C MET A 1 49.68 -39.18 33.44
N LYS A 2 50.22 -37.98 33.18
CA LYS A 2 49.63 -36.68 33.59
C LYS A 2 49.04 -36.00 32.33
N MET A 3 47.73 -36.12 32.12
CA MET A 3 47.07 -35.47 30.98
C MET A 3 46.95 -33.95 31.22
N ARG A 4 47.44 -33.17 30.25
CA ARG A 4 47.42 -31.70 30.21
C ARG A 4 45.98 -31.16 30.22
N LYS A 5 45.52 -30.64 31.35
CA LYS A 5 44.33 -29.76 31.47
C LYS A 5 44.65 -28.35 30.96
N LYS A 6 44.96 -28.15 29.67
CA LYS A 6 45.28 -26.81 29.13
C LYS A 6 44.33 -26.27 28.06
N ASN A 7 43.31 -27.01 27.63
CA ASN A 7 42.50 -26.59 26.48
C ASN A 7 41.00 -26.39 26.77
N LEU A 8 40.53 -26.56 28.01
CA LEU A 8 39.09 -26.44 28.32
C LEU A 8 38.67 -25.00 28.66
N LEU A 9 39.56 -24.22 29.31
CA LEU A 9 39.27 -22.81 29.66
C LEU A 9 39.20 -21.90 28.42
N GLY A 10 40.02 -22.17 27.39
CA GLY A 10 40.05 -21.38 26.16
C GLY A 10 38.77 -21.50 25.33
N CYS A 11 38.18 -22.70 25.27
CA CYS A 11 36.93 -22.93 24.53
C CYS A 11 35.71 -22.30 25.23
N ILE A 12 35.72 -22.21 26.56
CA ILE A 12 34.65 -21.56 27.33
C ILE A 12 34.69 -20.04 27.15
N LEU A 13 35.89 -19.44 27.11
CA LEU A 13 36.06 -18.01 26.86
C LEU A 13 35.63 -17.63 25.43
N LEU A 14 35.94 -18.47 24.43
CA LEU A 14 35.55 -18.24 23.03
C LEU A 14 34.03 -18.36 22.81
N MET A 15 33.37 -19.29 23.50
CA MET A 15 31.90 -19.45 23.47
C MET A 15 31.17 -18.30 24.18
N MET A 16 31.73 -17.72 25.25
CA MET A 16 31.15 -16.53 25.90
C MET A 16 31.28 -15.26 25.03
N VAL A 17 32.36 -15.12 24.25
CA VAL A 17 32.53 -13.96 23.34
C VAL A 17 31.54 -14.03 22.17
N LEU A 18 31.22 -15.23 21.66
CA LEU A 18 30.21 -15.43 20.61
C LEU A 18 28.76 -15.20 21.07
N LEU A 19 28.49 -15.25 22.37
CA LEU A 19 27.17 -14.93 22.95
C LEU A 19 26.96 -13.41 23.17
N LEU A 20 28.03 -12.61 23.12
CA LEU A 20 27.98 -11.17 23.40
C LEU A 20 27.87 -10.28 22.16
N THR A 21 27.98 -10.83 20.94
CA THR A 21 27.96 -10.04 19.69
C THR A 21 26.62 -10.03 18.95
N ASN A 22 25.53 -10.52 19.54
CA ASN A 22 24.18 -10.28 19.02
C ASN A 22 23.68 -8.87 19.40
N ILE A 23 24.48 -7.85 19.06
CA ILE A 23 24.02 -6.48 19.03
C ILE A 23 23.37 -6.30 17.67
N SER A 24 22.10 -6.72 17.55
CA SER A 24 21.27 -6.23 16.45
C SER A 24 21.36 -4.70 16.46
N PRO A 25 21.60 -4.01 15.33
CA PRO A 25 21.51 -2.56 15.31
C PRO A 25 20.11 -2.18 15.79
N ALA A 26 20.02 -1.62 16.99
CA ALA A 26 18.84 -0.93 17.43
C ALA A 26 18.77 0.33 16.57
N PHE A 27 18.06 0.25 15.45
CA PHE A 27 17.66 1.43 14.73
C PHE A 27 16.82 2.26 15.72
N ALA A 28 17.42 3.31 16.26
CA ALA A 28 16.70 4.36 16.95
C ALA A 28 15.73 4.96 15.92
N GLN A 29 14.52 4.43 15.86
CA GLN A 29 13.45 5.05 15.10
C GLN A 29 13.13 6.34 15.85
N ALA A 30 13.63 7.47 15.33
CA ALA A 30 13.13 8.78 15.72
C ALA A 30 11.60 8.69 15.65
N LYS A 31 10.95 8.83 16.81
CA LYS A 31 9.51 9.03 16.86
C LYS A 31 9.27 10.46 16.42
N ASP A 32 9.30 10.69 15.11
CA ASP A 32 8.73 11.90 14.55
C ASP A 32 7.22 11.81 14.84
N ASP A 33 6.76 12.62 15.79
CA ASP A 33 5.35 12.76 16.15
C ASP A 33 4.62 13.44 14.98
N TYR A 34 4.21 12.62 13.99
CA TYR A 34 3.51 13.10 12.82
C TYR A 34 2.07 13.46 13.18
N THR A 35 1.83 14.74 13.38
CA THR A 35 0.49 15.29 13.52
C THR A 35 -0.11 15.51 12.13
N ILE A 36 -1.17 14.74 11.81
CA ILE A 36 -1.94 14.94 10.58
C ILE A 36 -2.77 16.22 10.72
N ASP A 37 -2.47 17.23 9.92
CA ASP A 37 -3.34 18.40 9.80
C ASP A 37 -4.63 18.02 9.03
N MET A 38 -5.71 17.84 9.79
CA MET A 38 -7.01 17.50 9.25
C MET A 38 -7.62 18.59 8.36
N LYS A 39 -7.27 19.87 8.59
CA LYS A 39 -7.75 20.97 7.73
C LYS A 39 -7.16 20.87 6.34
N GLN A 40 -5.86 20.56 6.26
CA GLN A 40 -5.21 20.33 4.97
C GLN A 40 -5.79 19.11 4.27
N VAL A 41 -6.10 18.03 5.00
CA VAL A 41 -6.74 16.83 4.42
C VAL A 41 -8.11 17.15 3.82
N GLU A 42 -8.94 17.93 4.52
CA GLU A 42 -10.24 18.37 3.98
C GLU A 42 -10.07 19.25 2.75
N ALA A 43 -9.15 20.21 2.77
CA ALA A 43 -8.86 21.07 1.62
C ALA A 43 -8.39 20.25 0.39
N ASP A 44 -7.58 19.22 0.59
CA ASP A 44 -7.12 18.33 -0.48
C ASP A 44 -8.29 17.53 -1.08
N TRP A 45 -9.23 17.07 -0.24
CA TRP A 45 -10.45 16.39 -0.71
C TRP A 45 -11.39 17.32 -1.49
N GLU A 46 -11.53 18.58 -1.06
CA GLU A 46 -12.29 19.59 -1.79
C GLU A 46 -11.65 19.90 -3.15
N LYS A 47 -10.32 20.02 -3.19
CA LYS A 47 -9.58 20.23 -4.43
C LYS A 47 -9.75 19.04 -5.37
N ALA A 48 -9.60 17.81 -4.87
CA ALA A 48 -9.79 16.60 -5.66
C ALA A 48 -11.21 16.48 -6.23
N ALA A 49 -12.23 16.90 -5.46
CA ALA A 49 -13.62 16.90 -5.91
C ALA A 49 -13.92 17.86 -7.07
N LYS A 50 -13.06 18.87 -7.29
CA LYS A 50 -13.19 19.85 -8.38
C LYS A 50 -12.46 19.42 -9.66
N VAL A 51 -11.66 18.35 -9.61
CA VAL A 51 -10.98 17.83 -10.81
C VAL A 51 -12.03 17.27 -11.77
N PRO A 52 -12.05 17.71 -13.05
CA PRO A 52 -13.00 17.19 -14.02
C PRO A 52 -12.88 15.68 -14.20
N VAL A 53 -14.02 14.99 -14.28
CA VAL A 53 -14.04 13.56 -14.60
C VAL A 53 -13.67 13.39 -16.07
N VAL A 54 -12.62 12.62 -16.32
CA VAL A 54 -12.15 12.28 -17.67
C VAL A 54 -12.50 10.84 -17.99
N SER A 55 -12.58 10.53 -19.29
CA SER A 55 -12.68 9.14 -19.73
C SER A 55 -11.42 8.38 -19.35
N ASP A 56 -11.59 7.12 -18.95
CA ASP A 56 -10.46 6.24 -18.64
C ASP A 56 -9.71 5.83 -19.93
N LYS A 57 -8.52 5.26 -19.78
CA LYS A 57 -7.66 4.84 -20.90
C LYS A 57 -8.33 3.77 -21.75
N THR A 58 -8.19 3.89 -23.06
CA THR A 58 -8.55 2.83 -24.00
C THR A 58 -7.56 1.67 -23.92
N VAL A 59 -8.06 0.44 -24.08
CA VAL A 59 -7.21 -0.76 -24.12
C VAL A 59 -6.33 -0.71 -25.37
N GLU A 60 -5.02 -0.93 -25.21
CA GLU A 60 -4.09 -1.02 -26.34
C GLU A 60 -4.56 -2.09 -27.34
N GLY A 61 -4.76 -1.70 -28.60
CA GLY A 61 -5.21 -2.60 -29.67
C GLY A 61 -6.73 -2.69 -29.87
N SER A 62 -7.56 -1.95 -29.12
CA SER A 62 -9.00 -1.86 -29.39
C SER A 62 -9.26 -1.11 -30.71
N LYS A 63 -9.50 -1.82 -31.82
CA LYS A 63 -9.89 -1.25 -33.13
C LYS A 63 -11.34 -0.72 -33.18
N GLY A 64 -11.90 -0.33 -32.04
CA GLY A 64 -13.25 0.21 -31.95
C GLY A 64 -13.28 1.32 -30.93
N ILE A 65 -13.86 2.47 -31.30
CA ILE A 65 -14.23 3.53 -30.36
C ILE A 65 -15.27 2.89 -29.43
N THR A 66 -14.84 2.46 -28.25
CA THR A 66 -15.77 2.17 -27.15
C THR A 66 -15.90 3.47 -26.38
N PRO A 67 -17.01 4.22 -26.52
CA PRO A 67 -17.24 5.37 -25.66
C PRO A 67 -17.39 4.84 -24.23
N MET A 68 -16.32 4.88 -23.46
CA MET A 68 -16.44 4.63 -22.03
C MET A 68 -17.20 5.80 -21.44
N ALA A 69 -18.36 5.52 -20.88
CA ALA A 69 -19.19 6.51 -20.24
C ALA A 69 -18.41 7.18 -19.10
N THR A 70 -18.05 8.44 -19.30
CA THR A 70 -17.47 9.31 -18.27
C THR A 70 -18.43 9.38 -17.08
N GLY A 71 -17.92 9.18 -15.87
CA GLY A 71 -18.74 9.19 -14.65
C GLY A 71 -19.40 7.86 -14.28
N THR A 72 -19.05 6.76 -14.96
CA THR A 72 -19.46 5.41 -14.52
C THR A 72 -18.46 4.78 -13.55
N TYR A 73 -18.95 3.87 -12.70
CA TYR A 73 -18.10 3.17 -11.75
C TYR A 73 -17.10 2.25 -12.49
N PRO A 74 -15.79 2.33 -12.20
CA PRO A 74 -14.79 1.62 -12.98
C PRO A 74 -14.77 0.12 -12.69
N THR A 75 -14.43 -0.66 -13.72
CA THR A 75 -14.25 -2.12 -13.64
C THR A 75 -12.93 -2.58 -14.26
N ARG A 76 -12.18 -1.67 -14.90
CA ARG A 76 -10.91 -2.00 -15.55
C ARG A 76 -9.85 -2.33 -14.50
N LYS A 77 -9.19 -3.47 -14.71
CA LYS A 77 -8.03 -3.89 -13.91
C LYS A 77 -6.95 -2.80 -13.90
N GLY A 78 -6.43 -2.51 -12.72
CA GLY A 78 -5.39 -1.51 -12.50
C GLY A 78 -5.90 -0.11 -12.17
N VAL A 79 -7.20 0.18 -12.32
CA VAL A 79 -7.79 1.42 -11.81
C VAL A 79 -7.72 1.41 -10.28
N ILE A 80 -7.34 2.55 -9.70
CA ILE A 80 -7.26 2.74 -8.25
C ILE A 80 -8.57 3.36 -7.77
N LEU A 81 -9.20 2.73 -6.78
CA LEU A 81 -10.32 3.29 -6.05
C LEU A 81 -9.79 4.04 -4.83
N VAL A 82 -10.32 5.24 -4.58
CA VAL A 82 -10.01 6.03 -3.38
C VAL A 82 -11.30 6.53 -2.77
N THR A 83 -11.41 6.47 -1.44
CA THR A 83 -12.55 6.98 -0.68
C THR A 83 -12.08 7.85 0.48
N PRO A 84 -12.78 8.95 0.81
CA PRO A 84 -12.53 9.73 2.03
C PRO A 84 -13.02 9.02 3.29
N ASP A 85 -13.77 7.93 3.17
CA ASP A 85 -14.32 7.20 4.32
C ASP A 85 -13.18 6.75 5.26
N LYS A 86 -13.27 7.17 6.52
CA LYS A 86 -12.30 6.82 7.56
C LYS A 86 -12.38 5.33 7.86
N LEU A 87 -11.24 4.64 7.89
CA LEU A 87 -11.20 3.26 8.35
C LEU A 87 -11.20 3.23 9.88
N LYS A 88 -12.38 3.08 10.49
CA LYS A 88 -12.62 2.79 11.92
C LYS A 88 -11.67 3.49 12.91
N GLY A 89 -11.39 4.78 12.72
CA GLY A 89 -10.54 5.58 13.62
C GLY A 89 -9.03 5.29 13.56
N ILE A 90 -8.57 4.43 12.65
CA ILE A 90 -7.16 4.03 12.49
C ILE A 90 -6.47 4.87 11.40
N ILE A 91 -7.18 5.20 10.32
CA ILE A 91 -6.69 6.04 9.23
C ILE A 91 -7.61 7.25 9.11
N PRO A 92 -7.16 8.45 9.52
CA PRO A 92 -8.02 9.64 9.57
C PRO A 92 -8.27 10.26 8.17
N THR A 93 -7.59 9.79 7.12
CA THR A 93 -7.48 10.50 5.83
C THR A 93 -8.17 9.84 4.62
N GLY A 94 -8.69 8.61 4.76
CA GLY A 94 -9.34 7.85 3.69
C GLY A 94 -8.74 6.47 3.44
N HIS A 95 -9.27 5.73 2.46
CA HIS A 95 -8.86 4.36 2.11
C HIS A 95 -8.72 4.21 0.58
N ALA A 96 -7.91 3.26 0.13
CA ALA A 96 -7.70 3.01 -1.29
C ALA A 96 -7.68 1.51 -1.62
N ALA A 97 -7.90 1.16 -2.88
CA ALA A 97 -7.78 -0.21 -3.36
C ALA A 97 -7.45 -0.19 -4.86
N ILE A 98 -6.91 -1.28 -5.40
CA ILE A 98 -6.69 -1.41 -6.84
C ILE A 98 -7.61 -2.49 -7.40
N ILE A 99 -8.31 -2.20 -8.50
CA ILE A 99 -9.19 -3.15 -9.15
C ILE A 99 -8.34 -4.28 -9.75
N TYR A 100 -8.62 -5.52 -9.36
CA TYR A 100 -7.98 -6.72 -9.93
C TYR A 100 -8.81 -7.33 -11.05
N ASN A 101 -10.13 -7.31 -10.92
CA ASN A 101 -11.09 -7.68 -11.96
C ASN A 101 -12.42 -6.98 -11.68
N ASN A 102 -13.43 -7.22 -12.51
CA ASN A 102 -14.73 -6.54 -12.41
C ASN A 102 -15.46 -6.73 -11.06
N THR A 103 -15.16 -7.78 -10.28
CA THR A 103 -15.78 -8.06 -8.97
C THR A 103 -14.82 -7.93 -7.78
N THR A 104 -13.52 -7.78 -8.02
CA THR A 104 -12.48 -7.93 -7.00
C THR A 104 -11.53 -6.74 -6.99
N VAL A 105 -11.26 -6.23 -5.79
CA VAL A 105 -10.17 -5.29 -5.52
C VAL A 105 -9.10 -5.94 -4.65
N VAL A 106 -7.87 -5.43 -4.73
CA VAL A 106 -6.81 -5.71 -3.76
C VAL A 106 -6.66 -4.50 -2.85
N GLU A 107 -6.65 -4.74 -1.55
CA GLU A 107 -6.52 -3.72 -0.51
C GLU A 107 -5.69 -4.25 0.66
N SER A 108 -5.23 -3.35 1.54
CA SER A 108 -4.51 -3.69 2.77
C SER A 108 -5.31 -3.18 3.97
N LEU A 109 -5.83 -4.10 4.76
CA LEU A 109 -6.59 -3.79 5.98
C LEU A 109 -5.70 -4.01 7.21
N SER A 110 -6.22 -3.83 8.42
CA SER A 110 -5.45 -4.08 9.65
C SER A 110 -4.83 -5.50 9.71
N GLY A 111 -5.44 -6.48 9.04
CA GLY A 111 -4.92 -7.84 8.89
C GLY A 111 -3.88 -8.04 7.78
N GLY A 112 -3.54 -6.99 7.02
CA GLY A 112 -2.62 -7.04 5.89
C GLY A 112 -3.32 -7.03 4.53
N VAL A 113 -2.55 -7.36 3.49
CA VAL A 113 -3.01 -7.36 2.10
C VAL A 113 -3.99 -8.49 1.86
N THR A 114 -5.16 -8.15 1.34
CA THR A 114 -6.28 -9.05 1.07
C THR A 114 -7.04 -8.63 -0.18
N THR A 115 -8.11 -9.35 -0.48
CA THR A 115 -9.08 -9.00 -1.52
C THR A 115 -10.41 -8.54 -0.92
N GLY A 116 -11.06 -7.61 -1.61
CA GLY A 116 -12.41 -7.16 -1.30
C GLY A 116 -13.30 -7.12 -2.54
N ALA A 117 -14.57 -6.77 -2.35
CA ALA A 117 -15.52 -6.63 -3.45
C ALA A 117 -15.32 -5.30 -4.20
N ASN A 118 -15.38 -5.34 -5.53
CA ASN A 118 -15.42 -4.15 -6.38
C ASN A 118 -16.84 -3.56 -6.44
N ASN A 119 -17.33 -3.06 -5.31
CA ASN A 119 -18.67 -2.49 -5.17
C ASN A 119 -18.68 -1.20 -4.32
N TRP A 120 -17.58 -0.45 -4.31
CA TRP A 120 -17.39 0.69 -3.41
C TRP A 120 -18.42 1.79 -3.62
N ASN A 121 -18.98 1.96 -4.82
CA ASN A 121 -20.11 2.85 -5.08
C ASN A 121 -21.39 2.50 -4.31
N LYS A 122 -21.51 1.29 -3.77
CA LYS A 122 -22.68 0.84 -2.99
C LYS A 122 -22.45 0.92 -1.48
N VAL A 123 -21.19 0.76 -1.05
CA VAL A 123 -20.84 0.57 0.37
C VAL A 123 -20.06 1.75 0.96
N ARG A 124 -19.66 2.72 0.14
CA ARG A 124 -18.93 3.93 0.55
C ARG A 124 -19.77 5.17 0.30
N SER A 125 -19.59 6.19 1.14
CA SER A 125 -20.29 7.47 0.95
C SER A 125 -19.84 8.18 -0.33
N LYS A 126 -18.55 8.06 -0.65
CA LYS A 126 -17.93 8.62 -1.84
C LYS A 126 -16.78 7.75 -2.30
N THR A 127 -16.64 7.56 -3.61
CA THR A 127 -15.53 6.83 -4.22
C THR A 127 -15.10 7.53 -5.49
N TYR A 128 -13.79 7.63 -5.70
CA TYR A 128 -13.17 8.11 -6.93
C TYR A 128 -12.42 6.97 -7.60
N GLY A 129 -12.56 6.84 -8.91
CA GLY A 129 -11.69 6.02 -9.73
C GLY A 129 -10.58 6.89 -10.30
N VAL A 130 -9.32 6.53 -10.07
CA VAL A 130 -8.16 7.27 -10.55
C VAL A 130 -7.19 6.34 -11.28
N THR A 131 -6.49 6.90 -12.25
CA THR A 131 -5.50 6.21 -13.07
C THR A 131 -4.32 7.14 -13.29
N VAL A 132 -3.10 6.59 -13.37
CA VAL A 132 -1.88 7.35 -13.66
C VAL A 132 -1.85 7.71 -15.14
N SER A 133 -1.80 8.99 -15.49
CA SER A 133 -1.86 9.45 -16.90
C SER A 133 -0.70 8.92 -17.75
N GLY A 134 0.50 8.78 -17.17
CA GLY A 134 1.73 8.37 -17.88
C GLY A 134 1.92 6.86 -18.08
N THR A 135 0.98 6.01 -17.68
CA THR A 135 1.09 4.55 -17.84
C THR A 135 0.15 4.01 -18.92
N THR A 136 0.43 2.82 -19.43
CA THR A 136 -0.49 2.09 -20.33
C THR A 136 -1.48 1.24 -19.54
N THR A 137 -2.57 0.78 -20.18
CA THR A 137 -3.51 -0.17 -19.54
C THR A 137 -2.82 -1.47 -19.13
N THR A 138 -1.80 -1.89 -19.87
CA THR A 138 -0.97 -3.06 -19.58
C THR A 138 -0.13 -2.86 -18.33
N GLN A 139 0.50 -1.68 -18.18
CA GLN A 139 1.26 -1.34 -16.98
C GLN A 139 0.36 -1.27 -15.74
N ASP A 140 -0.83 -0.67 -15.84
CA ASP A 140 -1.81 -0.65 -14.76
C ASP A 140 -2.24 -2.07 -14.34
N SER A 141 -2.48 -2.94 -15.33
CA SER A 141 -2.82 -4.35 -15.11
C SER A 141 -1.70 -5.12 -14.40
N ASN A 142 -0.44 -4.86 -14.79
CA ASN A 142 0.73 -5.44 -14.15
C ASN A 142 0.91 -4.97 -12.69
N ALA A 143 0.60 -3.70 -12.41
CA ALA A 143 0.56 -3.20 -11.04
C ALA A 143 -0.50 -3.94 -10.20
N ALA A 144 -1.70 -4.16 -10.75
CA ALA A 144 -2.74 -4.93 -10.06
C ALA A 144 -2.32 -6.40 -9.82
N ASN A 145 -1.64 -7.04 -10.79
CA ASN A 145 -1.06 -8.38 -10.61
C ASN A 145 -0.03 -8.40 -9.48
N TRP A 146 0.86 -7.41 -9.45
CA TRP A 146 1.87 -7.30 -8.41
C TRP A 146 1.23 -7.17 -7.02
N CYS A 147 0.24 -6.29 -6.87
CA CYS A 147 -0.53 -6.12 -5.63
C CYS A 147 -1.22 -7.42 -5.20
N TYR A 148 -1.88 -8.11 -6.14
CA TYR A 148 -2.55 -9.39 -5.87
C TYR A 148 -1.58 -10.48 -5.38
N ASN A 149 -0.33 -10.45 -5.83
CA ASN A 149 0.72 -11.35 -5.35
C ASN A 149 1.26 -10.97 -3.97
N GLN A 150 0.87 -9.81 -3.41
CA GLN A 150 1.25 -9.41 -2.05
C GLN A 150 0.28 -9.90 -0.97
N ARG A 151 -0.84 -10.54 -1.34
CA ARG A 151 -1.84 -11.04 -0.39
C ARG A 151 -1.20 -11.92 0.69
N GLY A 152 -1.66 -11.73 1.93
CA GLY A 152 -1.11 -12.40 3.11
C GLY A 152 0.07 -11.67 3.76
N LYS A 153 0.67 -10.67 3.11
CA LYS A 153 1.67 -9.80 3.75
C LYS A 153 1.02 -8.86 4.76
N SER A 154 1.73 -8.58 5.85
CA SER A 154 1.22 -7.79 6.97
C SER A 154 0.96 -6.33 6.62
N TYR A 155 0.11 -5.69 7.44
CA TYR A 155 -0.11 -4.25 7.34
C TYR A 155 1.13 -3.47 7.78
N ASN A 156 1.48 -2.41 7.05
CA ASN A 156 2.58 -1.53 7.42
C ASN A 156 2.09 -0.42 8.36
N TRP A 157 2.37 -0.55 9.65
CA TRP A 157 2.03 0.47 10.65
C TRP A 157 2.98 1.68 10.64
N ASN A 158 4.11 1.60 9.92
CA ASN A 158 5.03 2.71 9.74
C ASN A 158 4.73 3.42 8.41
N TYR A 159 3.91 4.47 8.47
CA TYR A 159 3.49 5.29 7.33
C TYR A 159 4.64 6.03 6.62
N LEU A 160 5.82 6.15 7.25
CA LEU A 160 7.01 6.78 6.66
C LEU A 160 7.92 5.75 5.95
N ASN A 161 7.80 4.47 6.29
CA ASN A 161 8.56 3.41 5.64
C ASN A 161 7.84 2.92 4.38
N VAL A 162 7.84 3.77 3.36
CA VAL A 162 7.13 3.53 2.10
C VAL A 162 7.86 2.55 1.17
N SER A 163 9.18 2.41 1.38
CA SER A 163 10.07 1.56 0.59
C SER A 163 10.04 0.10 1.02
N THR A 164 9.46 -0.24 2.16
CA THR A 164 9.36 -1.64 2.59
C THR A 164 8.54 -2.47 1.59
N ARG A 165 8.88 -3.74 1.49
CA ARG A 165 8.19 -4.75 0.66
C ARG A 165 7.71 -5.94 1.50
N SER A 166 7.96 -5.92 2.81
CA SER A 166 7.51 -6.94 3.76
C SER A 166 6.14 -6.61 4.36
N SER A 167 5.70 -5.35 4.30
CA SER A 167 4.40 -4.89 4.78
C SER A 167 3.87 -3.76 3.89
N PHE A 168 2.55 -3.57 3.83
CA PHE A 168 1.93 -2.54 2.99
C PHE A 168 0.82 -1.80 3.73
N TYR A 169 0.78 -0.47 3.59
CA TYR A 169 -0.37 0.36 3.98
C TYR A 169 -1.07 0.87 2.72
N LEU A 170 -2.24 1.50 2.89
CA LEU A 170 -2.88 2.29 1.84
C LEU A 170 -2.90 3.76 2.27
N ILE A 171 -2.05 4.59 1.65
CA ILE A 171 -2.07 6.05 1.86
C ILE A 171 -2.77 6.66 0.66
N GLY A 172 -3.90 7.34 0.92
CA GLY A 172 -4.59 8.20 -0.03
C GLY A 172 -3.89 9.53 -0.31
N LYS A 173 -2.68 9.78 0.23
CA LYS A 173 -2.05 11.11 0.21
C LYS A 173 -0.67 11.28 -0.43
N SER A 174 0.05 10.25 -0.87
CA SER A 174 1.51 10.43 -1.13
C SER A 174 2.06 9.94 -2.46
N TYR A 175 1.25 9.46 -3.40
CA TYR A 175 1.76 9.00 -4.71
C TYR A 175 1.04 9.55 -5.95
N PHE A 176 0.17 10.56 -5.78
CA PHE A 176 -0.51 11.22 -6.90
C PHE A 176 0.08 12.59 -7.26
N SER A 177 1.28 12.93 -6.77
CA SER A 177 2.09 14.02 -7.36
C SER A 177 3.08 13.42 -8.36
N TYR A 178 2.58 13.15 -9.57
CA TYR A 178 3.35 13.12 -10.81
C TYR A 178 2.47 13.71 -11.91
#